data_AF-A0A239RF39-F1
#
_entry.id   AF-A0A239RF39-F1
#
_cell.length_a   1.000
_cell.length_b   1.000
_cell.length_c   1.000
_cell.angle_alpha   90.00
_cell.angle_beta   90.00
_cell.angle_gamma   90.00
#
_symmetry.space_group_name_H-M   'P 1'
#
loop_
_entity.id
_entity.type
_entity.pdbx_description
1 polymer ?
#
loop_
_entity_poly.entity_id
_entity_poly.type
_entity_poly.pdbx_seq_one_letter_code
_entity_poly.pdbx_strand_id
1 'polypeptide(L)'
;MKETLKRNPEESYKEYLTRVAAYIALLKKQGLLNEADEASNIAFWEIFDIIKEMVECESRRCKLDDQTQEAYMTKVMNVAPKLIYKFNNPEYMDDKYEGKQFEVKTFFKSRTQYCIREAVASVLEITPEEAKVLLKIRSARAALASENDRTEDDITVEEIFTKLGEKISIAQITELILIEKGKESYNMITEQGIEKFRPLGSSGGGQESYDIDEVVFGKSLDDDVKQIFDGVFAKMSRLEIYLLLKNYGFLGEDIRSMDMEDFVQDSDFKRFFAEDTSIRSRKDPVKTAYNKNVKIEKAIAAMAMQVAERRYNVDGGLEEYLFGLLEDK
;
A
#
# COMPACT_ATOMS: atom_id res chain seq x y z
N MET A 1 -26.53 -3.35 -28.88
CA MET A 1 -25.76 -2.93 -27.68
C MET A 1 -26.34 -3.54 -26.40
N LYS A 2 -27.57 -3.21 -25.98
CA LYS A 2 -28.14 -3.68 -24.69
C LYS A 2 -28.45 -5.18 -24.61
N GLU A 3 -28.75 -5.85 -25.72
CA GLU A 3 -29.17 -7.25 -25.70
C GLU A 3 -28.00 -8.21 -25.45
N THR A 4 -26.83 -7.92 -26.02
CA THR A 4 -25.58 -8.65 -25.74
C THR A 4 -25.12 -8.52 -24.29
N LEU A 5 -25.51 -7.47 -23.57
CA LEU A 5 -25.08 -7.26 -22.18
C LEU A 5 -26.02 -7.89 -21.15
N LYS A 6 -27.21 -8.34 -21.57
CA LYS A 6 -28.14 -9.05 -20.69
C LYS A 6 -27.75 -10.51 -20.57
N ARG A 7 -27.84 -11.03 -19.35
CA ARG A 7 -27.73 -12.47 -19.08
C ARG A 7 -29.06 -13.14 -19.39
N ASN A 8 -29.00 -14.25 -20.11
CA ASN A 8 -30.18 -15.12 -20.25
C ASN A 8 -30.36 -15.94 -18.98
N PRO A 9 -31.59 -16.16 -18.47
CA PRO A 9 -31.79 -16.92 -17.23
C PRO A 9 -31.19 -18.33 -17.24
N GLU A 10 -31.16 -18.99 -18.40
CA GLU A 10 -30.59 -20.32 -18.59
C GLU A 10 -29.07 -20.33 -18.85
N GLU A 11 -28.47 -19.17 -19.13
CA GLU A 11 -27.04 -19.03 -19.38
C GLU A 11 -26.28 -18.95 -18.05
N SER A 12 -25.27 -19.80 -17.84
CA SER A 12 -24.43 -19.71 -16.65
C SER A 12 -23.65 -18.39 -16.62
N TYR A 13 -23.26 -17.93 -15.42
CA TYR A 13 -22.42 -16.73 -15.30
C TYR A 13 -21.09 -16.82 -16.06
N LYS A 14 -20.55 -18.04 -16.20
CA LYS A 14 -19.34 -18.29 -16.98
C LYS A 14 -19.58 -18.08 -18.48
N GLU A 15 -20.66 -18.63 -19.02
CA GLU A 15 -21.03 -18.45 -20.44
C GLU A 15 -21.32 -16.99 -20.75
N TYR A 16 -22.14 -16.35 -19.89
CA TYR A 16 -22.45 -14.93 -19.95
C TYR A 16 -21.18 -14.08 -20.02
N LEU A 17 -20.29 -14.24 -19.03
CA LEU A 17 -19.11 -13.40 -18.91
C LEU A 17 -18.11 -13.69 -20.05
N THR A 18 -18.01 -14.93 -20.54
CA THR A 18 -17.15 -15.27 -21.69
C THR A 18 -17.63 -14.56 -22.95
N ARG A 19 -18.95 -14.58 -23.21
CA ARG A 19 -19.56 -13.91 -24.35
C ARG A 19 -19.42 -12.39 -24.27
N VAL A 20 -19.69 -11.80 -23.10
CA VAL A 20 -19.58 -10.36 -22.88
C VAL A 20 -18.13 -9.87 -22.92
N ALA A 21 -17.18 -10.66 -22.40
CA ALA A 21 -15.75 -10.36 -22.47
C ALA A 21 -15.27 -10.22 -23.92
N ALA A 22 -15.67 -11.14 -24.80
CA ALA A 22 -15.34 -11.08 -26.23
C ALA A 22 -15.92 -9.82 -26.90
N TYR A 23 -17.14 -9.44 -26.53
CA TYR A 23 -17.76 -8.20 -27.02
C TYR A 23 -17.02 -6.94 -26.55
N ILE A 24 -16.66 -6.85 -25.27
CA ILE A 24 -15.91 -5.71 -24.72
C ILE A 24 -14.52 -5.62 -25.39
N ALA A 25 -13.85 -6.74 -25.60
CA ALA A 25 -12.57 -6.79 -26.30
C ALA A 25 -12.68 -6.26 -27.74
N LEU A 26 -13.75 -6.61 -28.45
CA LEU A 26 -14.03 -6.09 -29.79
C LEU A 26 -14.21 -4.57 -29.78
N LEU A 27 -14.99 -4.03 -28.83
CA LEU A 27 -15.17 -2.58 -28.69
C LEU A 27 -13.84 -1.87 -28.45
N LYS A 28 -13.00 -2.40 -27.54
CA LYS A 28 -11.65 -1.87 -27.29
C LYS A 28 -10.78 -1.90 -28.54
N LYS A 29 -10.81 -2.99 -29.31
CA LYS A 29 -10.07 -3.14 -30.58
C LYS A 29 -10.54 -2.15 -31.67
N GLN A 30 -11.79 -1.73 -31.62
CA GLN A 30 -12.37 -0.72 -32.51
C GLN A 30 -12.14 0.73 -32.04
N GLY A 31 -11.50 0.94 -30.89
CA GLY A 31 -11.28 2.27 -30.30
C GLY A 31 -12.52 2.87 -29.60
N LEU A 32 -13.58 2.07 -29.41
CA LEU A 32 -14.82 2.47 -28.74
C LEU A 32 -14.67 2.31 -27.22
N LEU A 33 -13.79 3.11 -26.63
CA LEU A 33 -13.38 2.96 -25.22
C LEU A 33 -14.50 3.26 -24.25
N ASN A 34 -15.31 4.29 -24.51
CA ASN A 34 -16.42 4.68 -23.64
C ASN A 34 -17.50 3.57 -23.60
N GLU A 35 -17.84 3.01 -24.76
CA GLU A 35 -18.79 1.91 -24.88
C GLU A 35 -18.25 0.64 -24.23
N ALA A 36 -16.93 0.38 -24.34
CA ALA A 36 -16.29 -0.76 -23.69
C ALA A 36 -16.32 -0.64 -22.16
N ASP A 37 -16.12 0.57 -21.64
CA ASP A 37 -16.12 0.81 -20.20
C ASP A 37 -17.55 0.78 -19.63
N GLU A 38 -18.55 1.32 -20.35
CA GLU A 38 -19.97 1.16 -20.00
C GLU A 38 -20.38 -0.32 -19.99
N ALA A 39 -20.01 -1.08 -21.03
CA ALA A 39 -20.28 -2.51 -21.11
C ALA A 39 -19.60 -3.30 -19.98
N SER A 40 -18.37 -2.94 -19.61
CA SER A 40 -17.64 -3.55 -18.49
C SER A 40 -18.36 -3.28 -17.16
N ASN A 41 -18.83 -2.06 -16.94
CA ASN A 41 -19.57 -1.71 -15.73
C ASN A 41 -20.90 -2.47 -15.62
N ILE A 42 -21.66 -2.56 -16.72
CA ILE A 42 -22.92 -3.34 -16.75
C ILE A 42 -22.64 -4.82 -16.42
N ALA A 43 -21.62 -5.41 -17.05
CA ALA A 43 -21.25 -6.80 -16.82
C ALA A 43 -20.75 -7.06 -15.39
N PHE A 44 -20.02 -6.10 -14.81
CA PHE A 44 -19.57 -6.18 -13.42
C PHE A 44 -20.75 -6.25 -12.44
N TRP A 45 -21.75 -5.38 -12.62
CA TRP A 45 -22.93 -5.37 -11.75
C TRP A 45 -23.75 -6.64 -11.84
N GLU A 46 -23.83 -7.27 -13.02
CA GLU A 46 -24.50 -8.57 -13.19
C GLU A 46 -23.81 -9.69 -12.39
N ILE A 47 -22.49 -9.64 -12.22
CA ILE A 47 -21.71 -10.63 -11.46
C ILE A 47 -21.36 -10.16 -10.03
N PHE A 48 -21.88 -9.04 -9.58
CA PHE A 48 -21.44 -8.38 -8.34
C PHE A 48 -21.54 -9.29 -7.12
N ASP A 49 -22.64 -10.04 -6.97
CA ASP A 49 -22.84 -10.95 -5.83
C ASP A 49 -21.77 -12.06 -5.78
N ILE A 50 -21.31 -12.54 -6.95
CA ILE A 50 -20.22 -13.53 -7.03
C ILE A 50 -18.90 -12.91 -6.57
N ILE A 51 -18.64 -11.66 -6.96
CA ILE A 51 -17.45 -10.91 -6.54
C ILE A 51 -17.50 -10.61 -5.04
N LYS A 52 -18.65 -10.19 -4.52
CA LYS A 52 -18.87 -9.94 -3.10
C LYS A 52 -18.62 -11.20 -2.27
N GLU A 53 -19.21 -12.32 -2.67
CA GLU A 53 -19.01 -13.61 -1.98
C GLU A 53 -17.53 -14.03 -2.02
N MET A 54 -16.84 -13.83 -3.16
CA MET A 54 -15.39 -14.06 -3.27
C MET A 54 -14.59 -13.20 -2.29
N VAL A 55 -14.90 -11.90 -2.21
CA VAL A 55 -14.25 -10.97 -1.27
C VAL A 55 -14.48 -11.41 0.16
N GLU A 56 -15.72 -11.71 0.56
CA GLU A 56 -16.04 -12.19 1.90
C GLU A 56 -15.28 -13.48 2.27
N CYS A 57 -15.19 -14.43 1.34
CA CYS A 57 -14.46 -15.68 1.57
C CYS A 57 -12.95 -15.43 1.78
N GLU A 58 -12.35 -14.56 0.97
CA GLU A 58 -10.94 -14.22 1.10
C GLU A 58 -10.67 -13.38 2.36
N SER A 59 -11.58 -12.47 2.74
CA SER A 59 -11.49 -11.71 3.98
C SER A 59 -11.50 -12.62 5.20
N ARG A 60 -12.41 -13.59 5.28
CA ARG A 60 -12.44 -14.60 6.35
C ARG A 60 -11.15 -15.42 6.38
N ARG A 61 -10.66 -15.86 5.20
CA ARG A 61 -9.42 -16.64 5.08
C ARG A 61 -8.19 -15.86 5.56
N CYS A 62 -8.14 -14.56 5.28
CA CYS A 62 -7.05 -13.68 5.66
C CYS A 62 -7.25 -12.99 7.02
N LYS A 63 -8.36 -13.29 7.72
CA LYS A 63 -8.74 -12.67 9.00
C LYS A 63 -8.67 -11.15 8.93
N LEU A 64 -9.28 -10.58 7.90
CA LEU A 64 -9.40 -9.13 7.76
C LEU A 64 -10.47 -8.63 8.72
N ASP A 65 -10.21 -7.51 9.39
CA ASP A 65 -11.25 -6.74 10.10
C ASP A 65 -12.20 -6.06 9.09
N ASP A 66 -13.30 -5.51 9.60
CA ASP A 66 -14.35 -4.90 8.78
C ASP A 66 -13.83 -3.73 7.94
N GLN A 67 -12.97 -2.88 8.51
CA GLN A 67 -12.38 -1.73 7.81
C GLN A 67 -11.48 -2.18 6.66
N THR A 68 -10.64 -3.19 6.89
CA THR A 68 -9.76 -3.78 5.88
C THR A 68 -10.55 -4.53 4.81
N GLN A 69 -11.64 -5.20 5.18
CA GLN A 69 -12.55 -5.83 4.23
C GLN A 69 -13.23 -4.79 3.33
N GLU A 70 -13.66 -3.65 3.87
CA GLU A 70 -14.24 -2.55 3.09
C GLU A 70 -13.20 -1.94 2.12
N ALA A 71 -11.98 -1.72 2.58
CA ALA A 71 -10.87 -1.26 1.73
C ALA A 71 -10.56 -2.28 0.62
N TYR A 72 -10.56 -3.58 0.93
CA TYR A 72 -10.36 -4.64 -0.05
C TYR A 72 -11.49 -4.67 -1.10
N MET A 73 -12.75 -4.58 -0.67
CA MET A 73 -13.91 -4.53 -1.57
C MET A 73 -13.82 -3.33 -2.50
N THR A 74 -13.51 -2.14 -1.98
CA THR A 74 -13.35 -0.90 -2.76
C THR A 74 -12.29 -1.07 -3.86
N LYS A 75 -11.13 -1.65 -3.52
CA LYS A 75 -10.07 -1.93 -4.51
C LYS A 75 -10.51 -2.94 -5.56
N VAL A 76 -11.23 -4.00 -5.16
CA VAL A 76 -11.76 -4.99 -6.10
C VAL A 76 -12.78 -4.37 -7.05
N MET A 77 -13.68 -3.50 -6.56
CA MET A 77 -14.65 -2.77 -7.39
C MET A 77 -13.97 -1.89 -8.45
N ASN A 78 -12.80 -1.32 -8.14
CA ASN A 78 -12.04 -0.51 -9.11
C ASN A 78 -11.29 -1.34 -10.16
N VAL A 79 -10.89 -2.58 -9.82
CA VAL A 79 -10.02 -3.41 -10.66
C VAL A 79 -10.83 -4.42 -11.48
N ALA A 80 -11.83 -5.06 -10.89
CA ALA A 80 -12.58 -6.15 -11.52
C ALA A 80 -13.25 -5.74 -12.86
N PRO A 81 -13.93 -4.58 -12.99
CA PRO A 81 -14.51 -4.17 -14.27
C PRO A 81 -13.47 -4.10 -15.39
N LYS A 82 -12.27 -3.60 -15.08
CA LYS A 82 -11.14 -3.46 -16.02
C LYS A 82 -10.56 -4.79 -16.48
N LEU A 83 -10.90 -5.90 -15.83
CA LEU A 83 -10.41 -7.24 -16.17
C LEU A 83 -11.40 -8.05 -17.01
N ILE A 84 -12.67 -7.63 -17.12
CA ILE A 84 -13.73 -8.44 -17.72
C ILE A 84 -13.40 -8.85 -19.15
N TYR A 85 -12.89 -7.93 -19.97
CA TYR A 85 -12.57 -8.20 -21.38
C TYR A 85 -11.51 -9.30 -21.59
N LYS A 86 -10.74 -9.64 -20.54
CA LYS A 86 -9.74 -10.71 -20.54
C LYS A 86 -10.32 -12.07 -20.10
N PHE A 87 -11.55 -12.10 -19.58
CA PHE A 87 -12.15 -13.33 -19.05
C PHE A 87 -12.37 -14.37 -20.16
N ASN A 88 -11.70 -15.52 -20.04
CA ASN A 88 -11.72 -16.62 -21.01
C ASN A 88 -11.50 -16.20 -22.47
N ASN A 89 -10.83 -15.06 -22.69
CA ASN A 89 -10.54 -14.56 -24.01
C ASN A 89 -9.15 -15.05 -24.45
N PRO A 90 -9.05 -15.87 -25.52
CA PRO A 90 -7.79 -16.42 -25.99
C PRO A 90 -6.74 -15.35 -26.33
N GLU A 91 -7.15 -14.16 -26.81
CA GLU A 91 -6.22 -13.08 -27.15
C GLU A 91 -5.42 -12.56 -25.94
N TYR A 92 -5.90 -12.80 -24.71
CA TYR A 92 -5.30 -12.30 -23.47
C TYR A 92 -4.88 -13.44 -22.52
N MET A 93 -4.75 -14.64 -23.04
CA MET A 93 -4.43 -15.84 -22.28
C MET A 93 -3.00 -16.29 -22.57
N ASP A 94 -2.21 -16.60 -21.53
CA ASP A 94 -0.89 -17.20 -21.73
C ASP A 94 -1.03 -18.58 -22.41
N ASP A 95 -0.07 -18.95 -23.26
CA ASP A 95 0.00 -20.24 -23.97
C ASP A 95 -0.20 -21.45 -23.05
N LYS A 96 0.30 -21.40 -21.79
CA LYS A 96 0.12 -22.47 -20.78
C LYS A 96 -1.33 -22.73 -20.36
N TYR A 97 -2.24 -21.81 -20.70
CA TYR A 97 -3.66 -21.91 -20.42
C TYR A 97 -4.49 -22.09 -21.70
N GLU A 98 -3.88 -22.26 -22.87
CA GLU A 98 -4.57 -22.49 -24.13
C GLU A 98 -5.60 -23.64 -23.99
N GLY A 99 -6.81 -23.41 -24.51
CA GLY A 99 -7.93 -24.35 -24.41
C GLY A 99 -8.58 -24.49 -23.03
N LYS A 100 -8.10 -23.79 -21.99
CA LYS A 100 -8.71 -23.80 -20.65
C LYS A 100 -9.71 -22.66 -20.50
N GLN A 101 -10.74 -22.91 -19.68
CA GLN A 101 -11.68 -21.90 -19.25
C GLN A 101 -11.68 -21.80 -17.73
N PHE A 102 -11.55 -20.58 -17.22
CA PHE A 102 -11.65 -20.26 -15.81
C PHE A 102 -13.10 -20.14 -15.36
N GLU A 103 -13.35 -20.53 -14.11
CA GLU A 103 -14.55 -20.14 -13.37
C GLU A 103 -14.44 -18.66 -12.97
N VAL A 104 -15.59 -17.97 -12.87
CA VAL A 104 -15.67 -16.52 -12.58
C VAL A 104 -14.89 -16.18 -11.30
N LYS A 105 -15.21 -16.84 -10.18
CA LYS A 105 -14.52 -16.63 -8.88
C LYS A 105 -13.02 -16.85 -8.99
N THR A 106 -12.60 -17.94 -9.63
CA THR A 106 -11.18 -18.30 -9.78
C THR A 106 -10.41 -17.25 -10.58
N PHE A 107 -11.01 -16.75 -11.66
CA PHE A 107 -10.38 -15.73 -12.51
C PHE A 107 -10.13 -14.43 -11.77
N PHE A 108 -11.15 -13.91 -11.07
CA PHE A 108 -11.03 -12.65 -10.35
C PHE A 108 -10.13 -12.79 -9.13
N LYS A 109 -10.30 -13.86 -8.33
CA LYS A 109 -9.46 -14.12 -7.16
C LYS A 109 -7.97 -14.08 -7.49
N SER A 110 -7.54 -14.76 -8.55
CA SER A 110 -6.12 -14.80 -8.90
C SER A 110 -5.56 -13.46 -9.37
N ARG A 111 -6.42 -12.55 -9.84
CA ARG A 111 -6.03 -11.26 -10.44
C ARG A 111 -6.23 -10.09 -9.48
N THR A 112 -7.04 -10.24 -8.45
CA THR A 112 -7.27 -9.23 -7.40
C THR A 112 -6.64 -9.59 -6.07
N GLN A 113 -5.86 -10.68 -5.99
CA GLN A 113 -5.18 -11.09 -4.76
C GLN A 113 -4.26 -10.00 -4.19
N TYR A 114 -3.65 -9.17 -5.05
CA TYR A 114 -2.80 -8.07 -4.60
C TYR A 114 -3.60 -6.97 -3.88
N CYS A 115 -4.90 -6.81 -4.18
CA CYS A 115 -5.75 -5.83 -3.53
C CYS A 115 -5.90 -6.08 -2.02
N ILE A 116 -5.76 -7.33 -1.57
CA ILE A 116 -5.72 -7.67 -0.13
C ILE A 116 -4.50 -7.02 0.52
N ARG A 117 -3.32 -7.12 -0.10
CA ARG A 117 -2.09 -6.53 0.43
C ARG A 117 -2.20 -5.01 0.49
N GLU A 118 -2.72 -4.40 -0.56
CA GLU A 118 -2.90 -2.97 -0.58
C GLU A 118 -3.93 -2.49 0.44
N ALA A 119 -5.00 -3.26 0.69
CA ALA A 119 -6.01 -2.93 1.70
C ALA A 119 -5.41 -2.97 3.11
N VAL A 120 -4.69 -4.05 3.43
CA VAL A 120 -3.96 -4.20 4.70
C VAL A 120 -2.94 -3.07 4.87
N ALA A 121 -2.16 -2.78 3.82
CA ALA A 121 -1.19 -1.69 3.80
C ALA A 121 -1.85 -0.34 4.09
N SER A 122 -2.98 -0.04 3.44
CA SER A 122 -3.67 1.24 3.64
C SER A 122 -4.30 1.38 5.02
N VAL A 123 -4.87 0.32 5.59
CA VAL A 123 -5.56 0.40 6.89
C VAL A 123 -4.58 0.44 8.06
N LEU A 124 -3.47 -0.29 7.95
CA LEU A 124 -2.45 -0.36 8.99
C LEU A 124 -1.33 0.67 8.80
N GLU A 125 -1.41 1.51 7.76
CA GLU A 125 -0.40 2.51 7.40
C GLU A 125 1.01 1.91 7.28
N ILE A 126 1.10 0.73 6.67
CA ILE A 126 2.36 0.02 6.39
C ILE A 126 2.58 -0.11 4.87
N THR A 127 3.80 -0.45 4.47
CA THR A 127 4.09 -0.68 3.06
C THR A 127 3.44 -1.96 2.52
N PRO A 128 3.19 -2.09 1.20
CA PRO A 128 2.68 -3.32 0.60
C PRO A 128 3.57 -4.56 0.82
N GLU A 129 4.89 -4.38 0.95
CA GLU A 129 5.81 -5.47 1.26
C GLU A 129 5.72 -5.88 2.73
N GLU A 130 5.53 -4.94 3.66
CA GLU A 130 5.23 -5.25 5.06
C GLU A 130 3.88 -5.95 5.20
N ALA A 131 2.85 -5.51 4.49
CA ALA A 131 1.55 -6.19 4.47
C ALA A 131 1.66 -7.64 3.97
N LYS A 132 2.52 -7.89 2.98
CA LYS A 132 2.81 -9.25 2.49
C LYS A 132 3.54 -10.10 3.53
N VAL A 133 4.46 -9.50 4.29
CA VAL A 133 5.14 -10.18 5.41
C VAL A 133 4.16 -10.46 6.54
N LEU A 134 3.31 -9.49 6.91
CA LEU A 134 2.27 -9.64 7.92
C LEU A 134 1.28 -10.76 7.57
N LEU A 135 0.82 -10.84 6.31
CA LEU A 135 -0.03 -11.96 5.87
C LEU A 135 0.65 -13.33 5.98
N LYS A 136 1.97 -13.41 5.78
CA LYS A 136 2.74 -14.66 6.04
C LYS A 136 2.83 -14.97 7.53
N ILE A 137 3.03 -13.95 8.37
CA ILE A 137 3.03 -14.07 9.83
C ILE A 137 1.67 -14.60 10.31
N ARG A 138 0.54 -14.01 9.88
CA ARG A 138 -0.82 -14.51 10.17
C ARG A 138 -0.98 -15.96 9.78
N SER A 139 -0.56 -16.31 8.56
CA SER A 139 -0.65 -17.68 8.05
C SER A 139 0.19 -18.66 8.87
N ALA A 140 1.40 -18.29 9.27
CA ALA A 140 2.27 -19.13 10.08
C ALA A 140 1.72 -19.28 11.51
N ARG A 141 1.25 -18.18 12.12
CA ARG A 141 0.62 -18.17 13.45
C ARG A 141 -0.62 -19.07 13.49
N ALA A 142 -1.51 -18.96 12.51
CA ALA A 142 -2.69 -19.80 12.38
C ALA A 142 -2.34 -21.29 12.21
N ALA A 143 -1.33 -21.60 11.39
CA ALA A 143 -0.86 -22.97 11.21
C ALA A 143 -0.27 -23.55 12.50
N LEU A 144 0.56 -22.80 13.21
CA LEU A 144 1.15 -23.22 14.49
C LEU A 144 0.09 -23.41 15.58
N ALA A 145 -0.89 -22.51 15.67
CA ALA A 145 -2.03 -22.63 16.56
C ALA A 145 -2.80 -23.94 16.29
N SER A 146 -3.12 -24.20 15.02
CA SER A 146 -3.83 -25.42 14.61
C SER A 146 -3.00 -26.70 14.80
N GLU A 147 -1.71 -26.68 14.51
CA GLU A 147 -0.82 -27.86 14.63
C GLU A 147 -0.61 -28.29 16.09
N ASN A 148 -0.68 -27.32 17.02
CA ASN A 148 -0.41 -27.55 18.43
C ASN A 148 -1.66 -27.49 19.33
N ASP A 149 -2.86 -27.37 18.74
CA ASP A 149 -4.13 -27.23 19.45
C ASP A 149 -4.10 -26.08 20.49
N ARG A 150 -3.55 -24.93 20.09
CA ARG A 150 -3.40 -23.71 20.90
C ARG A 150 -4.15 -22.54 20.28
N THR A 151 -4.38 -21.49 21.06
CA THR A 151 -4.88 -20.23 20.50
C THR A 151 -3.76 -19.47 19.80
N GLU A 152 -4.11 -18.58 18.87
CA GLU A 152 -3.09 -17.77 18.17
C GLU A 152 -2.35 -16.80 19.07
N ASP A 153 -2.94 -16.38 20.19
CA ASP A 153 -2.29 -15.50 21.16
C ASP A 153 -1.21 -16.21 21.99
N ASP A 154 -1.26 -17.54 22.07
CA ASP A 154 -0.26 -18.37 22.76
C ASP A 154 0.97 -18.68 21.91
N ILE A 155 0.96 -18.28 20.64
CA ILE A 155 2.07 -18.52 19.71
C ILE A 155 3.11 -17.42 19.84
N THR A 156 4.34 -17.79 20.18
CA THR A 156 5.41 -16.80 20.38
C THR A 156 6.04 -16.33 19.07
N VAL A 157 6.73 -15.19 19.13
CA VAL A 157 7.46 -14.64 17.96
C VAL A 157 8.56 -15.59 17.50
N GLU A 158 9.23 -16.29 18.43
CA GLU A 158 10.27 -17.26 18.14
C GLU A 158 9.71 -18.48 17.37
N GLU A 159 8.52 -18.94 17.73
CA GLU A 159 7.85 -20.05 17.02
C GLU A 159 7.53 -19.64 15.57
N ILE A 160 7.03 -18.42 15.38
CA ILE A 160 6.76 -17.85 14.05
C ILE A 160 8.06 -17.70 13.24
N PHE A 161 9.12 -17.19 13.86
CA PHE A 161 10.44 -17.03 13.26
C PHE A 161 10.98 -18.37 12.72
N THR A 162 10.92 -19.42 13.54
CA THR A 162 11.32 -20.78 13.14
C THR A 162 10.43 -21.33 12.03
N LYS A 163 9.10 -21.17 12.12
CA LYS A 163 8.16 -21.64 11.08
C LYS A 163 8.38 -20.97 9.72
N LEU A 164 8.80 -19.70 9.71
CA LEU A 164 9.10 -18.94 8.49
C LEU A 164 10.52 -19.20 7.95
N GLY A 165 11.28 -20.11 8.58
CA GLY A 165 12.62 -20.50 8.17
C GLY A 165 13.65 -19.38 8.36
N GLU A 166 13.48 -18.55 9.39
CA GLU A 166 14.46 -17.55 9.84
C GLU A 166 14.74 -16.42 8.82
N LYS A 167 13.90 -16.27 7.80
CA LYS A 167 14.07 -15.28 6.71
C LYS A 167 13.59 -13.88 7.07
N ILE A 168 12.76 -13.75 8.09
CA ILE A 168 12.17 -12.50 8.56
C ILE A 168 12.65 -12.34 10.00
N SER A 169 13.18 -11.16 10.37
CA SER A 169 13.77 -10.99 11.70
C SER A 169 12.70 -11.02 12.80
N ILE A 170 13.08 -11.47 13.99
CA ILE A 170 12.22 -11.42 15.19
C ILE A 170 11.71 -9.98 15.43
N ALA A 171 12.58 -8.98 15.28
CA ALA A 171 12.20 -7.57 15.43
C ALA A 171 11.07 -7.17 14.48
N GLN A 172 11.18 -7.53 13.20
CA GLN A 172 10.16 -7.23 12.20
C GLN A 172 8.85 -7.99 12.46
N ILE A 173 8.92 -9.24 12.93
CA ILE A 173 7.71 -10.00 13.31
C ILE A 173 7.00 -9.33 14.49
N THR A 174 7.74 -8.96 15.53
CA THR A 174 7.21 -8.27 16.71
C THR A 174 6.54 -6.95 16.33
N GLU A 175 7.22 -6.12 15.54
CA GLU A 175 6.71 -4.82 15.09
C GLU A 175 5.39 -4.96 14.33
N LEU A 176 5.32 -5.86 13.35
CA LEU A 176 4.12 -6.05 12.54
C LEU A 176 2.95 -6.64 13.35
N ILE A 177 3.22 -7.49 14.34
CA ILE A 177 2.18 -7.98 15.27
C ILE A 177 1.67 -6.85 16.16
N LEU A 178 2.54 -5.96 16.64
CA LEU A 178 2.15 -4.80 17.46
C LEU A 178 1.29 -3.81 16.67
N ILE A 179 1.65 -3.54 15.40
CA ILE A 179 0.85 -2.70 14.50
C ILE A 179 -0.52 -3.34 14.26
N GLU A 180 -0.57 -4.64 13.96
CA GLU A 180 -1.81 -5.39 13.73
C GLU A 180 -2.75 -5.41 14.93
N LYS A 181 -2.24 -5.58 16.15
CA LYS A 181 -3.06 -5.61 17.37
C LYS A 181 -3.65 -4.24 17.72
N GLY A 182 -3.29 -3.20 16.96
CA GLY A 182 -3.47 -1.81 17.32
C GLY A 182 -2.55 -1.47 18.48
N LYS A 183 -1.92 -0.29 18.47
CA LYS A 183 -1.33 0.23 19.70
C LYS A 183 -2.44 0.26 20.75
N GLU A 184 -2.29 -0.52 21.82
CA GLU A 184 -3.20 -0.51 22.95
C GLU A 184 -3.52 0.96 23.31
N SER A 185 -4.81 1.28 23.46
CA SER A 185 -5.21 2.50 24.14
C SER A 185 -4.39 2.62 25.43
N TYR A 186 -3.77 3.78 25.63
CA TYR A 186 -2.90 4.09 26.78
C TYR A 186 -3.55 3.76 28.16
N ASN A 187 -4.87 3.56 28.18
CA ASN A 187 -5.67 3.19 29.35
C ASN A 187 -5.46 1.74 29.85
N MET A 188 -4.88 0.83 29.05
CA MET A 188 -4.59 -0.55 29.51
C MET A 188 -3.15 -0.72 30.02
N ILE A 189 -2.23 0.18 29.65
CA ILE A 189 -0.84 0.18 30.13
C ILE A 189 -0.76 0.65 31.61
N THR A 190 -1.80 1.33 32.10
CA THR A 190 -1.84 1.88 33.46
C THR A 190 -2.19 0.90 34.56
N GLU A 191 -2.65 -0.33 34.28
CA GLU A 191 -3.03 -1.28 35.35
C GLU A 191 -2.08 -2.47 35.56
N GLN A 192 -1.16 -2.77 34.62
CA GLN A 192 -0.17 -3.83 34.82
C GLN A 192 1.31 -3.37 34.75
N GLY A 193 1.57 -2.10 34.42
CA GLY A 193 2.93 -1.55 34.30
C GLY A 193 3.43 -0.66 35.44
N ILE A 194 2.55 -0.17 36.33
CA ILE A 194 2.91 0.83 37.37
C ILE A 194 3.39 0.18 38.68
N GLU A 195 4.24 -0.85 38.59
CA GLU A 195 5.05 -1.27 39.74
C GLU A 195 6.56 -1.32 39.49
N LYS A 196 7.05 -1.04 38.27
CA LYS A 196 8.50 -1.19 37.99
C LYS A 196 9.29 0.02 37.55
N PHE A 197 8.68 1.17 37.27
CA PHE A 197 9.46 2.37 36.96
C PHE A 197 8.82 3.64 37.53
N ARG A 198 9.15 3.92 38.80
CA ARG A 198 9.12 5.28 39.34
C ARG A 198 10.57 5.77 39.46
N PRO A 199 10.96 6.86 38.78
CA PRO A 199 12.03 7.72 39.27
C PRO A 199 11.45 8.79 40.20
N LEU A 200 12.21 9.02 41.26
CA LEU A 200 12.01 10.02 42.31
C LEU A 200 11.82 11.44 41.77
N GLY A 201 10.92 12.18 42.42
CA GLY A 201 11.09 13.62 42.67
C GLY A 201 10.36 14.57 41.73
N SER A 202 9.07 14.82 41.99
CA SER A 202 8.58 16.13 42.43
C SER A 202 7.06 16.14 42.48
N SER A 203 6.57 16.54 43.64
CA SER A 203 5.16 16.68 44.01
C SER A 203 4.57 17.96 43.40
N GLY A 204 3.30 17.92 43.00
CA GLY A 204 2.55 19.13 42.68
C GLY A 204 1.26 18.80 41.95
N GLY A 205 0.16 18.69 42.70
CA GLY A 205 -1.17 18.55 42.13
C GLY A 205 -1.61 19.80 41.40
N GLY A 206 -2.40 19.60 40.35
CA GLY A 206 -3.08 20.64 39.61
C GLY A 206 -3.89 19.99 38.50
N GLN A 207 -5.20 19.85 38.71
CA GLN A 207 -6.13 19.76 37.60
C GLN A 207 -5.96 21.04 36.78
N GLU A 208 -5.24 20.94 35.68
CA GLU A 208 -5.36 21.90 34.59
C GLU A 208 -6.11 21.17 33.49
N SER A 209 -7.31 21.66 33.22
CA SER A 209 -8.01 21.38 31.97
C SER A 209 -7.07 21.78 30.85
N TYR A 210 -6.52 20.81 30.13
CA TYR A 210 -5.95 21.13 28.84
C TYR A 210 -7.11 21.30 27.89
N ASP A 211 -7.38 22.57 27.61
CA ASP A 211 -8.04 23.00 26.40
C ASP A 211 -7.54 22.14 25.23
N ILE A 212 -8.48 21.81 24.35
CA ILE A 212 -8.17 21.21 23.06
C ILE A 212 -7.37 22.27 22.30
N ASP A 213 -6.05 22.27 22.47
CA ASP A 213 -5.17 23.00 21.61
C ASP A 213 -5.26 22.36 20.22
N GLU A 214 -5.91 23.09 19.33
CA GLU A 214 -5.75 23.01 17.89
C GLU A 214 -4.27 22.92 17.51
N VAL A 215 -3.74 21.70 17.42
CA VAL A 215 -2.54 21.38 16.64
C VAL A 215 -2.77 20.05 15.94
N VAL A 216 -3.72 20.05 14.99
CA VAL A 216 -3.66 19.13 13.87
C VAL A 216 -2.67 19.78 12.90
N PHE A 217 -1.43 19.27 12.86
CA PHE A 217 -0.21 19.82 12.23
C PHE A 217 0.63 20.77 13.09
N GLY A 218 1.90 20.40 13.32
CA GLY A 218 2.93 21.30 13.83
C GLY A 218 3.42 21.00 15.24
N LYS A 219 4.18 19.92 15.43
CA LYS A 219 5.45 20.10 16.13
C LYS A 219 6.50 20.26 15.05
N SER A 220 7.13 21.43 14.98
CA SER A 220 8.36 21.57 14.20
C SER A 220 9.30 20.43 14.61
N LEU A 221 9.92 19.76 13.63
CA LEU A 221 11.00 18.81 13.91
C LEU A 221 11.88 19.37 15.02
N ASP A 222 12.12 18.58 16.07
CA ASP A 222 13.04 18.97 17.14
C ASP A 222 14.32 19.53 16.50
N ASP A 223 14.85 20.65 16.98
CA ASP A 223 15.95 21.38 16.31
C ASP A 223 17.13 20.47 15.96
N ASP A 224 17.44 19.50 16.83
CA ASP A 224 18.50 18.51 16.64
C ASP A 224 18.19 17.48 15.54
N VAL A 225 16.92 17.17 15.29
CA VAL A 225 16.45 16.29 14.20
C VAL A 225 16.35 17.10 12.91
N LYS A 226 15.82 18.32 12.99
CA LYS A 226 15.78 19.26 11.87
C LYS A 226 17.18 19.51 11.32
N GLN A 227 18.19 19.69 12.18
CA GLN A 227 19.58 19.90 11.75
C GLN A 227 20.15 18.70 10.96
N ILE A 228 19.74 17.48 11.29
CA ILE A 228 20.11 16.27 10.56
C ILE A 228 19.45 16.27 9.18
N PHE A 229 18.15 16.61 9.12
CA PHE A 229 17.41 16.73 7.86
C PHE A 229 17.99 17.86 6.98
N ASP A 230 18.23 19.04 7.54
CA ASP A 230 18.88 20.18 6.87
C ASP A 230 20.23 19.75 6.26
N GLY A 231 21.05 19.00 7.01
CA GLY A 231 22.35 18.51 6.55
C GLY A 231 22.29 17.49 5.42
N VAL A 232 21.20 16.71 5.33
CA VAL A 232 20.96 15.74 4.26
C VAL A 232 20.39 16.43 3.03
N PHE A 233 19.39 17.29 3.19
CA PHE A 233 18.73 18.01 2.10
C PHE A 233 19.62 19.09 1.47
N ALA A 234 20.52 19.72 2.23
CA ALA A 234 21.52 20.65 1.69
C ALA A 234 22.46 20.00 0.65
N LYS A 235 22.58 18.67 0.66
CA LYS A 235 23.42 17.89 -0.27
C LYS A 235 22.63 17.32 -1.45
N MET A 236 21.30 17.47 -1.43
CA MET A 236 20.43 17.04 -2.52
C MET A 236 20.35 18.10 -3.62
N SER A 237 20.34 17.67 -4.87
CA SER A 237 20.04 18.58 -5.98
C SER A 237 18.56 18.91 -6.01
N ARG A 238 18.18 20.01 -6.69
CA ARG A 238 16.77 20.36 -6.92
C ARG A 238 16.00 19.25 -7.63
N LEU A 239 16.65 18.53 -8.56
CA LEU A 239 16.07 17.37 -9.22
C LEU A 239 15.79 16.23 -8.23
N GLU A 240 16.70 16.00 -7.27
CA GLU A 240 16.52 14.97 -6.25
C GLU A 240 15.36 15.29 -5.31
N ILE A 241 15.22 16.56 -4.91
CA ILE A 241 14.09 17.01 -4.09
C ILE A 241 12.77 16.89 -4.89
N TYR A 242 12.76 17.26 -6.17
CA TYR A 242 11.56 17.16 -7.00
C TYR A 242 11.09 15.70 -7.21
N LEU A 243 12.04 14.77 -7.39
CA LEU A 243 11.76 13.33 -7.42
C LEU A 243 11.21 12.82 -6.08
N LEU A 244 11.74 13.33 -4.96
CA LEU A 244 11.27 12.96 -3.63
C LEU A 244 9.81 13.44 -3.40
N LEU A 245 9.51 14.69 -3.75
CA LEU A 245 8.16 15.25 -3.68
C LEU A 245 7.16 14.46 -4.54
N LYS A 246 7.57 14.02 -5.74
CA LYS A 246 6.77 13.10 -6.56
C LYS A 246 6.47 11.80 -5.81
N ASN A 247 7.50 11.14 -5.27
CA ASN A 247 7.35 9.81 -4.67
C ASN A 247 6.45 9.82 -3.43
N TYR A 248 6.50 10.91 -2.65
CA TYR A 248 5.71 11.11 -1.44
C TYR A 248 4.35 11.79 -1.69
N GLY A 249 4.02 12.11 -2.95
CA GLY A 249 2.68 12.62 -3.31
C GLY A 249 2.45 14.12 -3.07
N PHE A 250 3.49 14.87 -2.73
CA PHE A 250 3.42 16.33 -2.49
C PHE A 250 3.16 17.16 -3.75
N LEU A 251 3.33 16.56 -4.93
CA LEU A 251 3.01 17.18 -6.22
C LEU A 251 1.58 16.86 -6.69
N GLY A 252 0.79 16.16 -5.86
CA GLY A 252 -0.53 15.64 -6.21
C GLY A 252 -0.49 14.19 -6.68
N GLU A 253 -1.58 13.47 -6.45
CA GLU A 253 -1.68 12.02 -6.72
C GLU A 253 -1.58 11.70 -8.23
N ASP A 254 -2.03 12.63 -9.07
CA ASP A 254 -1.87 12.52 -10.54
C ASP A 254 -0.39 12.46 -10.94
N ILE A 255 0.47 13.27 -10.29
CA ILE A 255 1.92 13.29 -10.55
C ILE A 255 2.62 12.12 -9.84
N ARG A 256 2.14 11.72 -8.67
CA ARG A 256 2.65 10.55 -7.94
C ARG A 256 2.49 9.27 -8.77
N SER A 257 1.31 9.09 -9.38
CA SER A 257 0.94 7.91 -10.17
C SER A 257 1.50 7.90 -11.60
N MET A 258 2.07 9.01 -12.09
CA MET A 258 2.76 9.03 -13.39
C MET A 258 3.94 8.05 -13.41
N ASP A 259 4.02 7.26 -14.48
CA ASP A 259 5.21 6.47 -14.77
C ASP A 259 6.41 7.38 -15.01
N MET A 260 7.61 6.88 -14.69
CA MET A 260 8.83 7.70 -14.80
C MET A 260 9.08 8.19 -16.24
N GLU A 261 8.64 7.42 -17.24
CA GLU A 261 8.74 7.77 -18.66
C GLU A 261 7.93 9.02 -19.02
N ASP A 262 6.77 9.19 -18.40
CA ASP A 262 5.91 10.36 -18.54
C ASP A 262 6.39 11.51 -17.64
N PHE A 263 6.79 11.19 -16.41
CA PHE A 263 7.27 12.18 -15.46
C PHE A 263 8.54 12.90 -15.95
N VAL A 264 9.45 12.21 -16.65
CA VAL A 264 10.62 12.89 -17.23
C VAL A 264 10.27 13.87 -18.35
N GLN A 265 9.02 13.83 -18.86
CA GLN A 265 8.53 14.79 -19.84
C GLN A 265 8.01 16.08 -19.20
N ASP A 266 7.79 16.09 -17.89
CA ASP A 266 7.35 17.26 -17.13
C ASP A 266 8.31 18.46 -17.30
N SER A 267 7.75 19.67 -17.34
CA SER A 267 8.50 20.90 -17.57
C SER A 267 9.47 21.23 -16.44
N ASP A 268 9.08 20.98 -15.19
CA ASP A 268 9.93 21.22 -14.03
C ASP A 268 11.00 20.13 -13.92
N PHE A 269 10.67 18.87 -14.23
CA PHE A 269 11.67 17.81 -14.35
C PHE A 269 12.76 18.18 -15.37
N LYS A 270 12.37 18.56 -16.60
CA LYS A 270 13.30 18.94 -17.67
C LYS A 270 14.19 20.11 -17.26
N ARG A 271 13.62 21.11 -16.58
CA ARG A 271 14.37 22.25 -16.05
C ARG A 271 15.40 21.80 -15.01
N PHE A 272 14.97 21.09 -13.96
CA PHE A 272 15.87 20.65 -12.89
C PHE A 272 16.92 19.63 -13.37
N PHE A 273 16.59 18.83 -14.37
CA PHE A 273 17.52 17.92 -15.02
C PHE A 273 18.63 18.64 -15.81
N ALA A 274 18.30 19.76 -16.44
CA ALA A 274 19.29 20.61 -17.11
C ALA A 274 20.22 21.32 -16.11
N GLU A 275 19.67 21.78 -14.99
CA GLU A 275 20.39 22.49 -13.93
C GLU A 275 21.30 21.59 -13.07
N ASP A 276 21.01 20.29 -12.97
CA ASP A 276 21.78 19.37 -12.12
C ASP A 276 23.17 19.08 -12.72
N THR A 277 24.19 19.68 -12.12
CA THR A 277 25.60 19.56 -12.52
C THR A 277 26.24 18.22 -12.12
N SER A 278 25.60 17.44 -11.25
CA SER A 278 26.12 16.14 -10.81
C SER A 278 25.83 15.00 -11.81
N ILE A 279 24.99 15.25 -12.83
CA ILE A 279 24.65 14.28 -13.87
C ILE A 279 25.79 14.18 -14.89
N ARG A 280 26.50 13.04 -14.88
CA ARG A 280 27.63 12.78 -15.78
C ARG A 280 27.23 12.46 -17.23
N SER A 281 26.04 11.89 -17.44
CA SER A 281 25.52 11.52 -18.76
C SER A 281 24.04 11.87 -18.84
N ARG A 282 23.68 12.73 -19.79
CA ARG A 282 22.30 13.20 -20.03
C ARG A 282 21.57 12.41 -21.14
N LYS A 283 22.14 11.29 -21.58
CA LYS A 283 21.62 10.50 -22.72
C LYS A 283 20.29 9.82 -22.43
N ASP A 284 20.03 9.52 -21.15
CA ASP A 284 18.84 8.78 -20.73
C ASP A 284 18.27 9.41 -19.44
N PRO A 285 17.28 10.31 -19.57
CA PRO A 285 16.65 10.98 -18.44
C PRO A 285 15.94 10.02 -17.50
N VAL A 286 15.29 8.97 -18.03
CA VAL A 286 14.56 7.96 -17.26
C VAL A 286 15.52 7.18 -16.38
N LYS A 287 16.59 6.63 -16.97
CA LYS A 287 17.63 5.91 -16.22
C LYS A 287 18.31 6.81 -15.19
N THR A 288 18.50 8.09 -15.51
CA THR A 288 19.09 9.04 -14.57
C THR A 288 18.15 9.31 -13.40
N ALA A 289 16.85 9.46 -13.64
CA ALA A 289 15.83 9.60 -12.59
C ALA A 289 15.81 8.39 -11.64
N TYR A 290 15.84 7.16 -12.19
CA TYR A 290 15.93 5.95 -11.37
C TYR A 290 17.22 5.88 -10.54
N ASN A 291 18.38 6.21 -11.14
CA ASN A 291 19.64 6.25 -10.39
C ASN A 291 19.63 7.31 -9.28
N LYS A 292 18.94 8.42 -9.51
CA LYS A 292 18.74 9.49 -8.53
C LYS A 292 17.82 9.04 -7.40
N ASN A 293 16.72 8.33 -7.69
CA ASN A 293 15.88 7.68 -6.67
C ASN A 293 16.68 6.73 -5.77
N VAL A 294 17.52 5.87 -6.36
CA VAL A 294 18.40 4.98 -5.57
C VAL A 294 19.36 5.77 -4.68
N LYS A 295 19.86 6.93 -5.13
CA LYS A 295 20.71 7.81 -4.31
C LYS A 295 19.90 8.45 -3.17
N ILE A 296 18.68 8.89 -3.44
CA ILE A 296 17.75 9.47 -2.46
C ILE A 296 17.41 8.43 -1.38
N GLU A 297 17.04 7.22 -1.76
CA GLU A 297 16.77 6.11 -0.85
C GLU A 297 17.96 5.82 0.08
N LYS A 298 19.19 5.84 -0.46
CA LYS A 298 20.41 5.68 0.35
C LYS A 298 20.63 6.83 1.32
N ALA A 299 20.32 8.06 0.91
CA ALA A 299 20.44 9.23 1.77
C ALA A 299 19.40 9.20 2.90
N ILE A 300 18.16 8.81 2.59
CA ILE A 300 17.09 8.62 3.57
C ILE A 300 17.42 7.48 4.53
N ALA A 301 17.91 6.34 4.04
CA ALA A 301 18.34 5.23 4.90
C ALA A 301 19.49 5.63 5.83
N ALA A 302 20.47 6.40 5.34
CA ALA A 302 21.56 6.92 6.17
C ALA A 302 21.08 7.96 7.19
N MET A 303 20.05 8.75 6.85
CA MET A 303 19.39 9.68 7.76
C MET A 303 18.61 8.92 8.84
N ALA A 304 17.89 7.87 8.45
CA ALA A 304 17.16 6.99 9.34
C ALA A 304 18.07 6.39 10.41
N MET A 305 19.27 5.94 10.02
CA MET A 305 20.25 5.44 10.99
C MET A 305 20.73 6.51 11.97
N GLN A 306 20.80 7.78 11.59
CA GLN A 306 21.24 8.88 12.46
C GLN A 306 20.16 9.30 13.47
N VAL A 307 18.88 9.10 13.14
CA VAL A 307 17.76 9.41 14.04
C VAL A 307 17.16 8.18 14.72
N ALA A 308 17.64 6.97 14.36
CA ALA A 308 17.21 5.69 14.93
C ALA A 308 17.41 5.62 16.45
N GLU A 309 18.53 6.14 16.95
CA GLU A 309 18.80 6.20 18.40
C GLU A 309 17.78 7.07 19.16
N ARG A 310 17.13 8.01 18.46
CA ARG A 310 16.13 8.92 19.00
C ARG A 310 14.69 8.41 18.83
N ARG A 311 14.51 7.19 18.27
CA ARG A 311 13.20 6.59 17.96
C ARG A 311 12.30 7.51 17.13
N TYR A 312 12.91 8.32 16.26
CA TYR A 312 12.19 9.27 15.42
C TYR A 312 11.61 8.57 14.18
N ASN A 313 10.34 8.82 13.85
CA ASN A 313 9.74 8.33 12.62
C ASN A 313 10.29 9.14 11.43
N VAL A 314 11.10 8.50 10.61
CA VAL A 314 11.80 9.14 9.50
C VAL A 314 10.83 9.50 8.38
N ASP A 315 9.83 8.67 8.12
CA ASP A 315 8.87 8.88 7.03
C ASP A 315 7.86 9.97 7.40
N GLY A 316 7.33 9.95 8.63
CA GLY A 316 6.50 11.05 9.16
C GLY A 316 7.29 12.35 9.30
N GLY A 317 8.56 12.27 9.71
CA GLY A 317 9.48 13.41 9.75
C GLY A 317 9.82 13.98 8.38
N LEU A 318 9.95 13.12 7.36
CA LEU A 318 10.17 13.52 5.97
C LEU A 318 8.96 14.26 5.44
N GLU A 319 7.75 13.78 5.74
CA GLU A 319 6.53 14.47 5.35
C GLU A 319 6.43 15.85 6.01
N GLU A 320 6.63 15.94 7.34
CA GLU A 320 6.64 17.21 8.08
C GLU A 320 7.73 18.18 7.56
N TYR A 321 8.93 17.68 7.28
CA TYR A 321 10.04 18.49 6.76
C TYR A 321 9.76 19.01 5.33
N LEU A 322 9.21 18.15 4.46
CA LEU A 322 8.85 18.51 3.09
C LEU A 322 7.68 19.49 3.06
N PHE A 323 6.71 19.36 3.97
CA PHE A 323 5.65 20.36 4.18
C PHE A 323 6.24 21.72 4.59
N GLY A 324 7.14 21.76 5.59
CA GLY A 324 7.79 23.01 6.00
C GLY A 324 8.59 23.70 4.89
N LEU A 325 9.28 22.92 4.04
CA LEU A 325 9.99 23.44 2.86
C LEU A 325 9.06 24.07 1.79
N LEU A 326 7.78 23.70 1.78
CA LEU A 326 6.78 24.24 0.87
C LEU A 326 6.06 25.46 1.47
N GLU A 327 5.96 25.56 2.79
CA GLU A 327 5.36 26.70 3.51
C GLU A 327 6.30 27.91 3.63
N ASP A 328 7.62 27.71 3.66
CA ASP A 328 8.64 28.78 3.71
C ASP A 328 8.86 29.53 2.37
N LYS A 329 7.85 29.60 1.48
CA LYS A 329 7.91 30.26 0.16
C LYS A 329 6.87 31.35 -0.07
#